data_AF-A0AAV2IFR9-F1
#
_entry.id   AF-A0AAV2IFR9-F1
#
_cell.length_a   1.000
_cell.length_b   1.000
_cell.length_c   1.000
_cell.angle_alpha   90.00
_cell.angle_beta   90.00
_cell.angle_gamma   90.00
#
_symmetry.space_group_name_H-M   'P 1'
#
loop_
_entity.id
_entity.type
_entity.pdbx_description
1 polymer ?
#
loop_
_entity_poly.entity_id
_entity_poly.type
_entity_poly.pdbx_seq_one_letter_code
_entity_poly.pdbx_strand_id
1 'polypeptide(L)' 'IKKISEEPLAILTTHKHWDHSGGNRTMRKTFPKLRVYGGALDHVPDSTHVVNDNDKVE' A
#
# COMPACT_ATOMS: atom_id res chain seq x y z
N ILE A 1 -14.82 11.18 -14.86
CA ILE A 1 -14.05 10.30 -13.97
C ILE A 1 -15.01 9.23 -13.46
N LYS A 2 -14.81 7.95 -13.84
CA LYS A 2 -15.67 6.86 -13.35
C LYS A 2 -15.43 6.71 -11.84
N LYS A 3 -16.48 6.84 -11.03
CA LYS A 3 -16.45 6.39 -9.65
C LYS A 3 -16.54 4.87 -9.67
N ILE A 4 -15.58 4.23 -9.03
CA ILE A 4 -15.62 2.79 -8.76
C ILE A 4 -16.54 2.61 -7.54
N SER A 5 -17.46 1.64 -7.60
CA SER A 5 -18.38 1.32 -6.49
C SER A 5 -17.73 0.49 -5.39
N GLU A 6 -16.63 -0.19 -5.72
CA GLU A 6 -15.93 -1.12 -4.84
C GLU A 6 -14.89 -0.42 -3.96
N GLU A 7 -14.74 -0.93 -2.74
CA GLU A 7 -13.66 -0.51 -1.84
C GLU A 7 -12.35 -1.25 -2.16
N PRO A 8 -11.20 -0.56 -2.13
CA PRO A 8 -9.90 -1.22 -2.33
C PRO A 8 -9.56 -2.14 -1.15
N LEU A 9 -9.00 -3.32 -1.46
CA LEU A 9 -8.59 -4.30 -0.45
C LEU A 9 -7.13 -4.15 -0.01
N ALA A 10 -6.25 -3.75 -0.93
CA ALA A 10 -4.83 -3.60 -0.67
C ALA A 10 -4.14 -2.59 -1.62
N ILE A 11 -2.98 -2.08 -1.19
CA ILE A 11 -2.00 -1.36 -2.00
C ILE A 11 -0.71 -2.16 -1.97
N LEU A 12 -0.11 -2.38 -3.15
CA LEU A 12 1.22 -2.95 -3.29
C LEU A 12 2.17 -1.83 -3.72
N THR A 13 3.09 -1.45 -2.85
CA THR A 13 4.06 -0.38 -3.13
C THR A 13 5.40 -0.99 -3.49
N THR A 14 5.90 -0.68 -4.68
CA THR A 14 7.18 -1.24 -5.17
C THR A 14 8.37 -0.74 -4.37
N HIS A 15 8.43 0.57 -4.11
CA HIS A 15 9.53 1.19 -3.36
C HIS A 15 9.15 2.54 -2.75
N LYS A 16 10.00 3.10 -1.88
CA LYS A 16 9.67 4.27 -1.03
C LYS A 16 9.63 5.65 -1.70
N HIS A 17 9.99 5.78 -2.96
CA HIS A 17 10.03 7.10 -3.58
C HIS A 17 8.63 7.73 -3.58
N TRP A 18 8.57 9.04 -3.42
CA TRP A 18 7.33 9.76 -3.14
C TRP A 18 6.29 9.61 -4.24
N ASP A 19 6.72 9.54 -5.50
CA ASP A 19 5.89 9.30 -6.67
C ASP A 19 5.25 7.91 -6.69
N HIS A 20 5.76 6.97 -5.88
CA HIS A 20 5.20 5.63 -5.69
C HIS A 20 4.43 5.48 -4.37
N SER A 21 4.90 6.08 -3.27
CA SER A 21 4.37 5.84 -1.92
C SER A 21 3.62 7.03 -1.30
N GLY A 22 3.64 8.20 -1.92
CA GLY A 22 3.13 9.45 -1.35
C GLY A 22 1.62 9.42 -1.04
N GLY A 23 0.86 8.57 -1.73
CA GLY A 23 -0.58 8.40 -1.54
C GLY A 23 -0.97 7.48 -0.37
N ASN A 24 -0.06 6.68 0.17
CA ASN A 24 -0.38 5.60 1.12
C ASN A 24 -1.10 6.11 2.37
N ARG A 25 -0.61 7.22 2.95
CA ARG A 25 -1.21 7.85 4.14
C ARG A 25 -2.65 8.29 3.90
N THR A 26 -2.89 8.96 2.78
CA THR A 26 -4.22 9.48 2.44
C THR A 26 -5.18 8.32 2.22
N MET A 27 -4.76 7.31 1.45
CA MET A 27 -5.57 6.11 1.21
C MET A 27 -5.93 5.37 2.50
N ARG A 28 -5.00 5.25 3.46
CA ARG A 28 -5.28 4.64 4.76
C ARG A 28 -6.21 5.47 5.64
N LYS A 29 -6.17 6.80 5.54
CA LYS A 29 -7.13 7.66 6.23
C LYS A 29 -8.54 7.50 5.66
N THR A 30 -8.65 7.37 4.34
CA THR A 30 -9.93 7.16 3.65
C THR A 30 -10.47 5.74 3.85
N PHE A 31 -9.61 4.73 3.84
CA PHE A 31 -9.93 3.32 4.00
C PHE A 31 -9.13 2.72 5.16
N PRO A 32 -9.60 2.83 6.41
CA PRO A 32 -8.83 2.46 7.60
C PRO A 32 -8.39 0.99 7.67
N LYS A 33 -9.11 0.09 6.97
CA LYS A 33 -8.82 -1.35 6.91
C LYS A 33 -7.86 -1.72 5.77
N LEU A 34 -7.43 -0.75 4.96
CA LEU A 34 -6.63 -0.99 3.78
C LEU A 34 -5.23 -1.50 4.15
N ARG A 35 -4.86 -2.65 3.60
CA ARG A 35 -3.53 -3.23 3.74
C ARG A 35 -2.58 -2.52 2.78
N VAL A 36 -1.43 -2.09 3.26
CA VAL A 36 -0.37 -1.47 2.44
C VAL A 36 0.84 -2.36 2.57
N TYR A 37 1.22 -2.99 1.47
CA TYR A 37 2.38 -3.87 1.37
C TYR A 37 3.58 -3.09 0.85
N GLY A 38 4.74 -3.33 1.45
CA GLY A 38 6.01 -2.76 1.03
C GLY A 38 7.18 -3.64 1.42
N GLY A 39 8.27 -3.57 0.65
CA GLY A 39 9.46 -4.38 0.88
C GLY A 39 10.13 -4.09 2.23
N ALA A 40 10.63 -5.13 2.89
CA ALA A 40 11.26 -5.05 4.22
C ALA A 40 12.43 -4.07 4.30
N LEU A 41 13.24 -4.02 3.24
CA LEU A 41 14.43 -3.17 3.17
C LEU A 41 14.14 -1.75 2.65
N ASP A 42 12.92 -1.51 2.16
CA ASP A 42 12.59 -0.27 1.46
C ASP A 42 12.05 0.81 2.41
N HIS A 43 11.56 0.42 3.59
CA HIS A 43 10.95 1.34 4.55
C HIS A 43 9.83 2.19 3.92
N VAL A 44 8.95 1.56 3.14
CA VAL A 44 7.82 2.22 2.47
C VAL A 44 6.97 3.01 3.49
N PRO A 45 6.76 4.32 3.27
CA PRO A 45 5.89 5.14 4.11
C PRO A 45 4.48 4.57 4.24
N ASP A 46 3.99 4.51 5.48
CA ASP A 46 2.64 4.08 5.85
C ASP A 46 2.30 2.62 5.49
N SER A 47 3.30 1.79 5.18
CA SER A 47 3.16 0.34 5.06
C SER A 47 2.61 -0.26 6.36
N THR A 48 1.68 -1.22 6.23
CA THR A 48 1.15 -2.02 7.34
C THR A 48 1.67 -3.44 7.34
N HIS A 49 2.12 -3.93 6.19
CA HIS A 49 2.57 -5.30 6.00
C HIS A 49 3.89 -5.29 5.24
N VAL A 50 4.93 -5.72 5.91
CA VAL A 50 6.26 -5.87 5.32
C VAL A 50 6.32 -7.22 4.60
N VAL A 51 6.88 -7.22 3.38
CA VAL A 51 7.12 -8.44 2.59
C VAL A 51 8.60 -8.58 2.24
N ASN A 52 9.03 -9.83 2.09
CA ASN A 52 10.35 -10.26 1.65
C ASN A 52 10.25 -11.00 0.31
N ASP A 53 11.41 -11.35 -0.24
CA ASP A 53 11.48 -12.20 -1.42
C ASP A 53 10.75 -13.54 -1.19
N ASN A 54 9.97 -13.97 -2.18
CA ASN A 54 9.10 -15.16 -2.16
C ASN A 54 7.90 -15.13 -1.18
N ASP A 55 7.63 -14.03 -0.48
CA ASP A 55 6.38 -13.91 0.29
C ASP A 55 5.16 -13.89 -0.64
N LYS A 56 4.07 -14.52 -0.21
CA LYS A 56 2.78 -14.51 -0.90
C LYS A 56 1.78 -13.63 -0.13
N VAL A 57 0.97 -12.88 -0.88
CA VAL A 57 -0.09 -12.02 -0.34
C VAL A 57 -1.44 -12.49 -0.90
N GLU A 58 -2.43 -12.66 -0.02
CA GLU A 58 -3.81 -13.07 -0.34
C GLU A 58 -4.83 -11.97 -0.02
#